data_AF-A0A1H7CNH0-F1
#
_entry.id   AF-A0A1H7CNH0-F1
#
_cell.length_a   1.000
_cell.length_b   1.000
_cell.length_c   1.000
_cell.angle_alpha   90.00
_cell.angle_beta   90.00
_cell.angle_gamma   90.00
#
_symmetry.space_group_name_H-M   'P 1'
#
loop_
_entity.id
_entity.type
_entity.pdbx_description
1 polymer ?
#
loop_
_entity_poly.entity_id
_entity_poly.type
_entity_poly.pdbx_seq_one_letter_code
_entity_poly.pdbx_strand_id
1 'polypeptide(L)'
;MKDEKEVTFSEASGLVGRFFHVMHGRRIRYQGRVVAQIDATRYLCQFYEFLLGQPNTLHVFNLDDMVWKDGEGAASFQFYDDAEHWRNWFEHCRERDASATAGEPS
;
A
#
# COMPACT_ATOMS: atom_id res chain seq x y z
N MET A 1 42.60 -1.91 11.34
CA MET A 1 41.59 -2.79 10.71
C MET A 1 40.28 -2.43 11.37
N LYS A 2 39.37 -1.76 10.65
CA LYS A 2 38.07 -1.37 11.21
C LYS A 2 37.16 -2.58 11.07
N ASP A 3 36.64 -3.07 12.18
CA ASP A 3 35.65 -4.13 12.23
C ASP A 3 34.45 -3.76 11.35
N GLU A 4 34.31 -4.45 10.23
CA GLU A 4 33.11 -4.47 9.43
C GLU A 4 32.05 -5.21 10.25
N LYS A 5 31.21 -4.44 10.96
CA LYS A 5 30.02 -5.00 11.58
C LYS A 5 29.14 -5.56 10.47
N GLU A 6 29.16 -6.87 10.35
CA GLU A 6 28.16 -7.65 9.65
C GLU A 6 26.78 -7.23 10.18
N VAL A 7 26.07 -6.43 9.38
CA VAL A 7 24.68 -6.09 9.65
C VAL A 7 23.88 -7.33 9.32
N THR A 8 23.72 -8.20 10.31
CA THR A 8 22.74 -9.27 10.24
C THR A 8 21.37 -8.61 10.14
N PHE A 9 20.73 -8.72 8.96
CA PHE A 9 19.33 -8.36 8.71
C PHE A 9 18.42 -9.28 9.53
N SER A 10 18.47 -9.12 10.85
CA SER A 10 17.63 -9.79 11.82
C SER A 10 16.39 -8.94 12.00
N GLU A 11 15.23 -9.55 11.75
CA GLU A 11 13.87 -9.00 11.75
C GLU A 11 13.45 -8.40 10.41
N ALA A 12 12.57 -9.14 9.73
CA ALA A 12 11.81 -8.69 8.58
C ALA A 12 11.35 -7.25 8.80
N SER A 13 11.72 -6.33 7.92
CA SER A 13 11.15 -4.99 7.94
C SER A 13 9.64 -5.10 8.06
N GLY A 14 9.08 -4.36 9.02
CA GLY A 14 7.69 -4.53 9.43
C GLY A 14 6.67 -4.42 8.30
N LEU A 15 7.05 -3.90 7.12
CA LEU A 15 6.21 -3.77 5.94
C LEU A 15 6.21 -4.98 5.01
N VAL A 16 7.24 -5.84 5.00
CA VAL A 16 7.30 -6.99 4.08
C VAL A 16 6.13 -7.94 4.35
N GLY A 17 5.42 -8.31 3.29
CA GLY A 17 4.20 -9.12 3.38
C GLY A 17 2.91 -8.31 3.53
N ARG A 18 2.98 -7.02 3.89
CA ARG A 18 1.80 -6.17 4.01
C ARG A 18 1.22 -5.81 2.64
N PHE A 19 -0.10 -5.70 2.61
CA PHE A 19 -0.84 -5.14 1.48
C PHE A 19 -0.94 -3.62 1.64
N PHE A 20 -1.13 -2.92 0.54
CA PHE A 20 -1.31 -1.47 0.60
C PHE A 20 -2.26 -0.93 -0.47
N HIS A 21 -2.84 0.23 -0.14
CA HIS A 21 -3.46 1.16 -1.08
C HIS A 21 -2.63 2.42 -1.20
N VAL A 22 -2.50 2.93 -2.42
CA VAL A 22 -2.05 4.30 -2.69
C VAL A 22 -3.29 5.13 -3.00
N MET A 23 -3.60 6.02 -2.09
CA MET A 23 -4.75 6.91 -2.14
C MET A 23 -4.33 8.24 -2.77
N HIS A 24 -5.22 8.85 -3.55
CA HIS A 24 -5.12 10.25 -3.97
C HIS A 24 -6.42 10.93 -3.58
N GLY A 25 -6.38 11.71 -2.50
CA GLY A 25 -7.59 12.18 -1.81
C GLY A 25 -8.38 11.00 -1.26
N ARG A 26 -9.63 10.82 -1.72
CA ARG A 26 -10.51 9.71 -1.28
C ARG A 26 -10.55 8.51 -2.23
N ARG A 27 -9.76 8.52 -3.31
CA ARG A 27 -9.78 7.47 -4.34
C ARG A 27 -8.53 6.62 -4.27
N ILE A 28 -8.70 5.30 -4.33
CA ILE A 28 -7.57 4.38 -4.58
C ILE A 28 -7.10 4.61 -6.02
N ARG A 29 -5.79 4.83 -6.18
CA ARG A 29 -5.14 4.89 -7.49
C ARG A 29 -4.38 3.61 -7.79
N TYR A 30 -3.73 3.05 -6.79
CA TYR A 30 -2.96 1.83 -6.91
C TYR A 30 -3.14 0.95 -5.70
N GLN A 31 -2.94 -0.35 -5.89
CA GLN A 31 -2.99 -1.34 -4.82
C GLN A 31 -1.90 -2.38 -5.05
N GLY A 32 -1.39 -2.95 -3.98
CA GLY A 32 -0.28 -3.91 -4.09
C GLY A 32 0.11 -4.55 -2.78
N ARG A 33 1.26 -5.21 -2.80
CA ARG A 33 1.92 -5.76 -1.61
C ARG A 33 3.41 -5.46 -1.60
N VAL A 34 3.98 -5.38 -0.41
CA VAL A 34 5.43 -5.29 -0.23
C VAL A 34 6.02 -6.70 -0.31
N VAL A 35 6.91 -6.93 -1.28
CA VAL A 35 7.48 -8.25 -1.58
C VAL A 35 8.79 -8.46 -0.84
N ALA A 36 9.65 -7.44 -0.84
CA ALA A 36 10.98 -7.53 -0.26
C ALA A 36 11.47 -6.14 0.18
N GLN A 37 12.38 -6.12 1.14
CA GLN A 37 13.20 -4.96 1.45
C GLN A 37 14.54 -5.10 0.74
N ILE A 38 14.93 -4.07 0.00
CA ILE A 38 16.19 -4.04 -0.74
C ILE A 38 17.31 -3.56 0.18
N ASP A 39 17.04 -2.54 0.98
CA ASP A 39 17.93 -2.01 2.02
C ASP A 39 17.15 -1.22 3.08
N ALA A 40 17.85 -0.49 3.95
CA ALA A 40 17.25 0.26 5.05
C ALA A 40 16.14 1.25 4.64
N THR A 41 16.18 1.80 3.42
CA THR A 41 15.23 2.82 2.96
C THR A 41 14.43 2.41 1.73
N ARG A 42 14.71 1.27 1.09
CA ARG A 42 14.05 0.88 -0.16
C ARG A 42 13.32 -0.45 -0.09
N TYR A 43 12.11 -0.46 -0.68
CA TYR A 43 11.21 -1.60 -0.69
C TYR A 43 10.76 -1.95 -2.11
N LEU A 44 10.76 -3.24 -2.43
CA LEU A 44 10.19 -3.79 -3.66
C LEU A 44 8.71 -4.09 -3.44
N CYS A 45 7.86 -3.48 -4.25
CA CYS A 45 6.42 -3.63 -4.20
C CYS A 45 5.88 -4.24 -5.48
N GLN A 46 4.89 -5.13 -5.35
CA GLN A 46 4.14 -5.71 -6.46
C GLN A 46 2.76 -5.08 -6.53
N PHE A 47 2.45 -4.46 -7.66
CA PHE A 47 1.13 -3.89 -7.93
C PHE A 47 0.16 -4.92 -8.48
N TYR A 48 -1.09 -4.81 -8.06
CA TYR A 48 -2.21 -5.53 -8.64
C TYR A 48 -3.05 -4.60 -9.50
N GLU A 49 -3.42 -5.08 -10.67
CA GLU A 49 -4.31 -4.33 -11.55
C GLU A 49 -5.73 -4.31 -10.98
N PHE A 50 -6.33 -3.11 -10.89
CA PHE A 50 -7.59 -2.87 -10.17
C PHE A 50 -8.78 -3.66 -10.73
N LEU A 51 -8.76 -4.00 -12.02
CA LEU A 51 -9.87 -4.66 -12.71
C LEU A 51 -9.70 -6.17 -12.90
N LEU A 52 -8.46 -6.68 -12.88
CA LEU A 52 -8.19 -8.07 -13.24
C LEU A 52 -7.44 -8.86 -12.16
N GLY A 53 -6.93 -8.20 -11.11
CA GLY A 53 -6.19 -8.86 -10.03
C GLY A 53 -4.86 -9.50 -10.47
N GLN A 54 -4.46 -9.33 -11.73
CA GLN A 54 -3.21 -9.84 -12.26
C GLN A 54 -2.04 -9.02 -11.68
N PRO A 55 -0.96 -9.67 -11.21
CA PRO A 55 0.25 -8.96 -10.82
C PRO A 55 0.86 -8.33 -12.06
N ASN A 56 0.82 -7.01 -12.16
CA ASN A 56 1.19 -6.32 -13.38
C ASN A 56 2.66 -5.86 -13.34
N THR A 57 3.06 -5.21 -12.26
CA THR A 57 4.34 -4.49 -12.25
C THR A 57 5.01 -4.52 -10.88
N LEU A 58 6.34 -4.66 -10.89
CA LEU A 58 7.18 -4.44 -9.71
C LEU A 58 7.72 -3.01 -9.72
N HIS A 59 7.76 -2.38 -8.55
CA HIS A 59 8.32 -1.04 -8.39
C HIS A 59 9.12 -0.94 -7.09
N VAL A 60 10.15 -0.11 -7.10
CA VAL A 60 10.95 0.18 -5.91
C VAL A 60 10.52 1.53 -5.36
N PHE A 61 10.10 1.57 -4.09
CA PHE A 61 9.79 2.80 -3.37
C PHE A 61 10.86 3.09 -2.32
N ASN A 62 11.12 4.37 -2.09
CA ASN A 62 11.79 4.79 -0.85
C ASN A 62 10.76 4.84 0.28
N LEU A 63 11.21 4.59 1.51
CA LEU A 63 10.40 4.67 2.70
C LEU A 63 9.75 6.05 2.84
N ASP A 64 10.49 7.11 2.54
CA ASP A 64 10.01 8.50 2.57
C ASP A 64 8.86 8.78 1.57
N ASP A 65 8.73 7.97 0.52
CA ASP A 65 7.62 8.06 -0.42
C ASP A 65 6.36 7.35 0.09
N MET A 66 6.53 6.43 1.03
CA MET A 66 5.47 5.64 1.65
C MET A 66 4.92 6.27 2.94
N VAL A 67 5.58 7.32 3.46
CA VAL A 67 5.08 8.07 4.62
C VAL A 67 3.91 8.96 4.21
N TRP A 68 2.94 9.12 5.11
CA TRP A 68 1.83 10.05 4.94
C TRP A 68 2.33 11.48 4.66
N LYS A 69 1.87 12.09 3.58
CA LYS A 69 2.15 13.48 3.22
C LYS A 69 0.85 14.28 3.28
N ASP A 70 0.84 15.37 4.05
CA ASP A 70 -0.28 16.30 4.11
C ASP A 70 -0.22 17.29 2.93
N GLY A 71 -1.34 17.48 2.23
CA GLY A 71 -1.47 18.47 1.14
C GLY A 71 -2.56 18.12 0.12
N GLU A 72 -3.11 19.13 -0.56
CA GLU A 72 -4.02 18.90 -1.71
C GLU A 72 -3.27 18.14 -2.81
N GLY A 73 -3.78 16.96 -3.17
CA GLY A 73 -3.21 16.11 -4.21
C GLY A 73 -2.08 15.19 -3.76
N ALA A 74 -1.76 15.14 -2.47
CA ALA A 74 -0.75 14.23 -1.94
C ALA A 74 -1.22 12.77 -2.02
N ALA A 75 -0.32 11.88 -2.47
CA ALA A 75 -0.55 10.46 -2.43
C ALA A 75 -0.25 9.93 -1.01
N SER A 76 -1.14 9.10 -0.47
CA SER A 76 -0.94 8.49 0.84
C SER A 76 -1.00 6.97 0.77
N PHE A 77 -0.08 6.31 1.44
CA PHE A 77 -0.05 4.85 1.56
C PHE A 77 -0.83 4.42 2.80
N GLN A 78 -1.71 3.46 2.62
CA GLN A 78 -2.41 2.78 3.70
C GLN A 78 -2.07 1.30 3.67
N PHE A 79 -1.49 0.79 4.75
CA PHE A 79 -1.02 -0.59 4.85
C PHE A 79 -1.99 -1.47 5.63
N TYR A 80 -2.04 -2.74 5.28
CA TYR A 80 -2.88 -3.78 5.88
C TYR A 80 -2.04 -5.00 6.20
N ASP A 81 -2.33 -5.64 7.33
CA ASP A 81 -1.54 -6.76 7.82
C ASP A 81 -1.74 -8.02 6.96
N ASP A 82 -2.94 -8.22 6.42
CA ASP A 82 -3.28 -9.37 5.60
C ASP A 82 -4.29 -9.05 4.48
N ALA A 83 -4.52 -10.04 3.61
CA ALA A 83 -5.42 -9.93 2.47
C ALA A 83 -6.90 -9.88 2.84
N GLU A 84 -7.29 -10.32 4.04
CA GLU A 84 -8.67 -10.26 4.51
C GLU A 84 -9.00 -8.83 4.95
N HIS A 85 -8.13 -8.22 5.76
CA HIS A 85 -8.26 -6.84 6.20
C HIS A 85 -8.26 -5.87 5.01
N TRP A 86 -7.43 -6.16 4.00
CA TRP A 86 -7.38 -5.42 2.74
C TRP A 86 -8.69 -5.53 1.93
N ARG A 87 -9.28 -6.73 1.82
CA ARG A 87 -10.54 -6.95 1.09
C ARG A 87 -11.76 -6.33 1.79
N ASN A 88 -11.84 -6.46 3.11
CA ASN A 88 -12.95 -5.93 3.91
C ASN A 88 -13.06 -4.39 3.78
N TRP A 89 -11.93 -3.70 3.64
CA TRP A 89 -11.93 -2.26 3.38
C TRP A 89 -12.65 -1.91 2.06
N PHE A 90 -12.40 -2.69 1.01
CA PHE A 90 -12.99 -2.47 -0.31
C PHE A 90 -14.52 -2.66 -0.28
N GLU A 91 -15.00 -3.69 0.42
CA GLU A 91 -16.44 -3.96 0.57
C GLU A 91 -17.15 -2.81 1.28
N HIS A 92 -16.60 -2.30 2.38
CA HIS A 92 -17.18 -1.17 3.11
C HIS A 92 -17.15 0.15 2.33
N CYS A 93 -16.10 0.41 1.55
CA CYS A 93 -16.07 1.58 0.66
C CYS A 93 -17.12 1.48 -0.45
N ARG A 94 -17.31 0.28 -1.03
CA ARG A 94 -18.32 0.05 -2.06
C ARG A 94 -19.75 0.25 -1.52
N GLU A 95 -20.02 -0.19 -0.30
CA GLU A 95 -21.32 0.00 0.35
C GLU A 95 -21.61 1.48 0.66
N ARG A 96 -20.60 2.26 1.06
CA ARG A 96 -20.75 3.71 1.25
C ARG A 96 -21.06 4.45 -0.04
N ASP A 97 -20.44 4.07 -1.15
CA ASP A 97 -20.71 4.69 -2.44
C ASP A 97 -22.08 4.27 -3.01
N ALA A 98 -22.48 3.02 -2.83
CA ALA A 98 -23.80 2.53 -3.24
C ALA A 98 -24.96 3.14 -2.42
N SER A 99 -24.76 3.34 -1.12
CA SER A 99 -25.73 4.02 -0.25
C SER A 99 -25.82 5.52 -0.50
N ALA A 100 -24.76 6.17 -0.98
CA ALA A 100 -24.78 7.56 -1.42
C ALA A 100 -25.58 7.76 -2.73
N THR A 101 -25.69 6.74 -3.58
CA THR A 101 -26.50 6.79 -4.82
C THR A 101 -27.97 6.40 -4.63
N ALA A 102 -28.36 5.86 -3.47
CA ALA A 102 -29.75 5.48 -3.17
C ALA A 102 -30.56 6.61 -2.49
N GLY A 103 -29.97 7.80 -2.37
CA GLY A 103 -30.47 8.88 -1.53
C GLY A 103 -30.82 10.17 -2.26
N GLU A 104 -31.46 10.13 -3.44
CA GLU A 104 -32.29 11.25 -3.92
C GLU A 104 -33.52 10.74 -4.68
N PRO A 105 -34.67 10.63 -4.01
CA PRO A 105 -35.95 10.88 -4.64
C PRO A 105 -36.53 12.20 -4.10
N SER A 106 -36.61 13.22 -4.95
CA SER A 106 -37.59 14.31 -4.87
C SER A 106 -37.79 14.90 -6.25
#